data_AF-A0A7W3VEN1-F1
#
_entry.id   AF-A0A7W3VEN1-F1
#
_cell.length_a   1.000
_cell.length_b   1.000
_cell.length_c   1.000
_cell.angle_alpha   90.00
_cell.angle_beta   90.00
_cell.angle_gamma   90.00
#
_symmetry.space_group_name_H-M   'P 1'
#
loop_
_entity.id
_entity.type
_entity.pdbx_description
1 polymer ?
#
loop_
_entity_poly.entity_id
_entity_poly.type
_entity_poly.pdbx_seq_one_letter_code
_entity_poly.pdbx_strand_id
1 'polypeptide(L)'
;MKRTRSRGLNVVKSAPSDYLEQNLPPAPDNPAYVPNDTLHRFKLSNSVPENWIPFIATKQTPNLHGGRDVLVQRASMLRYIDDNYTNEVIRPRTDILSIGIAENKPYFINEEVVGRSGFVITSSFQHARWYDGTVFTWMGCSVKGGRGEGNSGLKFDVLADKESDV
;
A
#
# COMPACT_ATOMS: atom_id res chain seq x y z
N MET A 1 -61.07 28.66 21.69
CA MET A 1 -60.00 29.31 20.89
C MET A 1 -58.63 29.08 21.54
N LYS A 2 -57.90 28.03 21.16
CA LYS A 2 -56.43 27.94 21.37
C LYS A 2 -55.83 27.17 20.20
N ARG A 3 -55.17 27.90 19.30
CA ARG A 3 -54.44 27.37 18.14
C ARG A 3 -53.07 26.90 18.62
N THR A 4 -52.78 25.61 18.52
CA THR A 4 -51.44 25.07 18.75
C THR A 4 -50.59 25.33 17.50
N ARG A 5 -49.61 26.25 17.58
CA ARG A 5 -48.63 26.48 16.51
C ARG A 5 -47.49 25.47 16.66
N SER A 6 -47.40 24.54 15.70
CA SER A 6 -46.18 23.78 15.44
C SER A 6 -45.10 24.74 14.89
N ARG A 7 -43.98 24.90 15.60
CA ARG A 7 -42.77 25.54 15.05
C ARG A 7 -41.98 24.46 14.33
N GLY A 8 -42.03 24.46 13.00
CA GLY A 8 -41.09 23.71 12.18
C GLY A 8 -39.68 24.28 12.36
N LEU A 9 -38.79 23.49 12.97
CA LEU A 9 -37.37 23.79 13.00
C LEU A 9 -36.80 23.36 11.64
N ASN A 10 -36.61 24.31 10.72
CA ASN A 10 -35.91 24.05 9.46
C ASN A 10 -34.42 23.85 9.77
N VAL A 11 -34.01 22.60 9.92
CA VAL A 11 -32.59 22.22 9.93
C VAL A 11 -32.14 22.20 8.47
N VAL A 12 -31.44 23.25 8.05
CA VAL A 12 -30.68 23.24 6.80
C VAL A 12 -29.57 22.19 6.99
N LYS A 13 -29.72 21.03 6.34
CA LYS A 13 -28.63 20.06 6.22
C LYS A 13 -27.61 20.63 5.23
N SER A 14 -26.68 21.46 5.70
CA SER A 14 -25.46 21.68 4.94
C SER A 14 -24.64 20.39 4.99
N ALA A 15 -24.21 19.91 3.83
CA ALA A 15 -23.31 18.76 3.76
C ALA A 15 -21.98 19.17 4.44
N PRO A 16 -21.39 18.30 5.28
CA PRO A 16 -20.13 18.61 5.97
C PRO A 16 -18.94 18.86 5.02
N SER A 17 -19.06 18.50 3.74
CA SER A 17 -18.09 18.74 2.68
C SER A 17 -17.95 20.23 2.32
N ASP A 18 -19.05 20.98 2.27
CA ASP A 18 -19.05 22.36 1.77
C ASP A 18 -18.37 23.32 2.75
N TYR A 19 -18.45 23.04 4.05
CA TYR A 19 -17.80 23.85 5.08
C TYR A 19 -16.27 23.76 5.01
N LEU A 20 -15.74 22.60 4.66
CA LEU A 20 -14.30 22.42 4.54
C LEU A 20 -13.79 23.16 3.30
N GLU A 21 -14.40 22.96 2.14
CA GLU A 21 -13.95 23.65 0.90
C GLU A 21 -14.04 25.17 1.00
N GLN A 22 -15.05 25.71 1.69
CA GLN A 22 -15.23 27.15 1.83
C GLN A 22 -14.27 27.81 2.85
N ASN A 23 -13.69 27.03 3.77
CA ASN A 23 -12.77 27.53 4.80
C ASN A 23 -11.34 27.01 4.64
N LEU A 24 -11.01 26.34 3.53
CA LEU A 24 -9.62 26.02 3.24
C LEU A 24 -8.87 27.35 3.06
N PRO A 25 -7.79 27.60 3.82
CA PRO A 25 -6.91 28.71 3.49
C PRO A 25 -6.46 28.55 2.03
N PRO A 26 -6.29 29.65 1.28
CA PRO A 26 -5.76 29.56 -0.08
C PRO A 26 -4.49 28.73 -0.04
N ALA A 27 -4.34 27.80 -0.99
CA ALA A 27 -3.16 26.97 -1.07
C ALA A 27 -1.94 27.88 -1.01
N PRO A 28 -0.98 27.66 -0.08
CA PRO A 28 0.20 28.50 -0.01
C PRO A 28 0.88 28.47 -1.37
N ASP A 29 1.33 29.63 -1.85
CA ASP A 29 2.20 29.69 -3.02
C ASP A 29 3.35 28.72 -2.76
N ASN A 30 3.46 27.67 -3.59
CA ASN A 30 4.46 26.65 -3.40
C ASN A 30 5.81 27.35 -3.45
N PRO A 31 6.57 27.43 -2.33
CA PRO A 31 7.74 28.29 -2.29
C PRO A 31 8.67 27.81 -3.40
N ALA A 32 8.93 28.70 -4.37
CA ALA A 32 9.86 28.41 -5.43
C ALA A 32 11.18 27.98 -4.78
N TYR A 33 11.78 26.92 -5.31
CA TYR A 33 13.04 26.41 -4.80
C TYR A 33 14.07 27.55 -4.74
N VAL A 34 14.54 27.88 -3.53
CA VAL A 34 15.60 28.87 -3.33
C VAL A 34 16.93 28.12 -3.29
N PRO A 35 17.84 28.34 -4.26
CA PRO A 35 19.17 27.76 -4.22
C PRO A 35 19.90 28.16 -2.94
N ASN A 36 20.63 27.21 -2.37
CA ASN A 36 21.38 27.38 -1.12
C ASN A 36 22.68 26.57 -1.16
N ASP A 37 23.60 26.84 -0.24
CA ASP A 37 24.91 26.20 -0.14
C ASP A 37 24.91 24.93 0.74
N THR A 38 23.74 24.45 1.16
CA THR A 38 23.64 23.29 2.04
C THR A 38 24.12 22.02 1.33
N LEU A 39 24.96 21.23 2.00
CA LEU A 39 25.52 19.99 1.46
C LEU A 39 24.49 18.87 1.33
N HIS A 40 23.41 18.91 2.12
CA HIS A 40 22.43 17.84 2.20
C HIS A 40 21.01 18.35 1.92
N ARG A 41 20.20 17.47 1.32
CA ARG A 41 18.77 17.63 1.05
C ARG A 41 17.99 16.65 1.92
N PHE A 42 17.01 17.17 2.66
CA PHE A 42 16.02 16.33 3.33
C PHE A 42 15.08 15.71 2.28
N LYS A 43 14.96 14.38 2.29
CA LYS A 43 14.00 13.61 1.50
C LYS A 43 13.02 12.94 2.45
N LEU A 44 11.74 13.31 2.36
CA LEU A 44 10.69 12.73 3.21
C LEU A 44 10.57 11.21 3.04
N SER A 45 10.72 10.71 1.82
CA SER A 45 10.74 9.28 1.52
C SER A 45 11.60 8.98 0.29
N ASN A 46 12.10 7.75 0.19
CA ASN A 46 12.71 7.27 -1.05
C ASN A 46 11.68 6.54 -1.93
N SER A 47 12.04 6.33 -3.20
CA SER A 47 11.28 5.47 -4.11
C SER A 47 11.59 3.99 -3.87
N VAL A 48 10.62 3.14 -4.20
CA VAL A 48 10.74 1.67 -4.12
C VAL A 48 10.52 1.07 -5.52
N PRO A 49 10.98 -0.17 -5.79
CA PRO A 49 10.72 -0.83 -7.06
C PRO A 49 9.21 -0.88 -7.37
N GLU A 50 8.85 -0.82 -8.65
CA GLU A 50 7.44 -0.70 -9.06
C GLU A 50 6.55 -1.80 -8.46
N ASN A 51 6.97 -3.07 -8.46
CA ASN A 51 6.15 -4.17 -7.93
C ASN A 51 6.31 -4.39 -6.40
N TRP A 52 6.69 -3.37 -5.66
CA TRP A 52 6.76 -3.42 -4.20
C TRP A 52 5.35 -3.33 -3.60
N ILE A 53 4.84 -4.47 -3.10
CA ILE A 53 3.47 -4.59 -2.57
C ILE A 53 3.52 -4.61 -1.03
N PRO A 54 3.08 -3.53 -0.35
CA PRO A 54 3.08 -3.50 1.11
C PRO A 54 2.02 -4.40 1.72
N PHE A 55 2.31 -4.86 2.94
CA PHE A 55 1.31 -5.38 3.86
C PHE A 55 1.29 -4.50 5.12
N ILE A 56 0.09 -4.15 5.58
CA ILE A 56 -0.14 -3.33 6.77
C ILE A 56 -0.76 -4.18 7.87
N ALA A 57 -0.34 -3.97 9.12
CA ALA A 57 -0.95 -4.66 10.25
C ALA A 57 -2.38 -4.16 10.47
N THR A 58 -3.30 -5.08 10.74
CA THR A 58 -4.70 -4.81 11.05
C THR A 58 -5.20 -5.75 12.14
N LYS A 59 -6.25 -5.36 12.86
CA LYS A 59 -6.83 -6.19 13.91
C LYS A 59 -8.04 -6.94 13.39
N GLN A 60 -8.23 -8.17 13.87
CA GLN A 60 -9.45 -8.92 13.59
C GLN A 60 -10.65 -8.24 14.26
N THR A 61 -11.81 -8.20 13.58
CA THR A 61 -13.04 -7.66 14.15
C THR A 61 -13.44 -8.45 15.41
N PRO A 62 -13.84 -7.81 16.53
CA PRO A 62 -13.88 -8.43 17.87
C PRO A 62 -14.82 -9.63 18.11
N ASN A 63 -15.51 -10.15 17.10
CA ASN A 63 -16.59 -11.14 17.29
C ASN A 63 -16.36 -12.49 16.60
N LEU A 64 -15.25 -12.72 15.89
CA LEU A 64 -14.88 -14.05 15.41
C LEU A 64 -13.97 -14.74 16.44
N HIS A 65 -14.56 -15.65 17.22
CA HIS A 65 -13.86 -16.47 18.21
C HIS A 65 -12.77 -17.32 17.56
N GLY A 66 -11.50 -16.97 17.79
CA GLY A 66 -10.38 -17.69 17.20
C GLY A 66 -8.98 -17.18 17.53
N GLY A 67 -8.79 -16.50 18.67
CA GLY A 67 -7.50 -16.37 19.38
C GLY A 67 -6.29 -15.79 18.63
N ARG A 68 -6.49 -14.95 17.61
CA ARG A 68 -5.39 -14.24 16.93
C ARG A 68 -5.80 -12.81 16.66
N ASP A 69 -5.05 -11.86 17.21
CA ASP A 69 -5.45 -10.46 17.26
C ASP A 69 -4.87 -9.63 16.10
N VAL A 70 -3.82 -10.11 15.43
CA VAL A 70 -3.08 -9.35 14.41
C VAL A 70 -3.05 -10.10 13.08
N LEU A 71 -3.56 -9.44 12.05
CA LEU A 71 -3.47 -9.85 10.66
C LEU A 71 -2.58 -8.86 9.91
N VAL A 72 -2.01 -9.30 8.81
CA VAL A 72 -1.40 -8.41 7.82
C VAL A 72 -2.27 -8.37 6.58
N GLN A 73 -2.67 -7.17 6.18
CA GLN A 73 -3.52 -6.90 5.02
C GLN A 73 -2.68 -6.38 3.86
N ARG A 74 -2.87 -6.95 2.67
CA ARG A 74 -2.26 -6.41 1.45
C ARG A 74 -2.75 -4.98 1.21
N ALA A 75 -1.81 -4.04 1.13
CA ALA A 75 -2.03 -2.66 0.74
C ALA A 75 -1.52 -2.44 -0.71
N SER A 76 -1.48 -1.19 -1.15
CA SER A 76 -0.98 -0.86 -2.49
C SER A 76 -0.32 0.51 -2.48
N MET A 77 0.72 0.68 -3.29
CA MET A 77 1.39 1.95 -3.51
C MET A 77 0.84 2.62 -4.77
N LEU A 78 0.91 3.96 -4.80
CA LEU A 78 0.77 4.72 -6.03
C LEU A 78 2.03 4.55 -6.88
N ARG A 79 1.84 4.49 -8.20
CA ARG A 79 2.93 4.41 -9.16
C ARG A 79 3.70 5.72 -9.21
N TYR A 80 5.03 5.63 -9.11
CA TYR A 80 5.97 6.74 -9.11
C TYR A 80 6.78 6.76 -10.42
N ILE A 81 6.61 7.80 -11.23
CA ILE A 81 7.26 7.99 -12.54
C ILE A 81 7.68 9.46 -12.65
N ASP A 82 8.86 9.74 -13.21
CA ASP A 82 9.37 11.10 -13.46
C ASP A 82 9.26 12.02 -12.23
N ASP A 83 9.75 11.53 -11.09
CA ASP A 83 9.70 12.18 -9.78
C ASP A 83 8.30 12.54 -9.24
N ASN A 84 7.24 11.97 -9.82
CA ASN A 84 5.86 12.26 -9.44
C ASN A 84 5.04 10.99 -9.19
N TYR A 85 4.18 11.04 -8.18
CA TYR A 85 3.16 10.00 -7.97
C TYR A 85 1.98 10.22 -8.91
N THR A 86 1.59 9.15 -9.59
CA THR A 86 0.37 9.10 -10.40
C THR A 86 -0.80 8.61 -9.56
N ASN A 87 -2.04 8.80 -10.04
CA ASN A 87 -3.24 8.24 -9.39
C ASN A 87 -3.42 6.74 -9.65
N GLU A 88 -2.46 6.09 -10.30
CA GLU A 88 -2.52 4.66 -10.61
C GLU A 88 -1.96 3.83 -9.47
N VAL A 89 -2.71 2.80 -9.08
CA VAL A 89 -2.33 1.88 -8.01
C VAL A 89 -1.58 0.68 -8.59
N ILE A 90 -0.43 0.36 -8.02
CA ILE A 90 0.36 -0.80 -8.40
C ILE A 90 -0.34 -2.08 -7.92
N ARG A 91 -0.54 -3.02 -8.84
CA ARG A 91 -1.12 -4.34 -8.55
C ARG A 91 -0.05 -5.45 -8.62
N PRO A 92 -0.12 -6.46 -7.73
CA PRO A 92 0.70 -7.67 -7.83
C PRO A 92 0.49 -8.38 -9.16
N ARG A 93 1.57 -8.89 -9.75
CA ARG A 93 1.54 -9.63 -11.03
C ARG A 93 1.40 -11.14 -10.88
N THR A 94 1.70 -11.68 -9.70
CA THR A 94 1.71 -13.13 -9.43
C THR A 94 0.45 -13.57 -8.70
N ASP A 95 -0.04 -14.77 -9.03
CA ASP A 95 -1.25 -15.37 -8.43
C ASP A 95 -1.24 -15.41 -6.90
N ILE A 96 -0.08 -15.66 -6.30
CA ILE A 96 0.10 -15.76 -4.84
C ILE A 96 -0.30 -14.46 -4.14
N LEU A 97 0.06 -13.32 -4.73
CA LEU A 97 -0.21 -12.01 -4.15
C LEU A 97 -1.45 -11.36 -4.74
N SER A 98 -2.05 -11.90 -5.81
CA SER A 98 -3.23 -11.32 -6.47
C SER A 98 -4.57 -11.88 -5.97
N ILE A 99 -4.55 -12.79 -4.98
CA ILE A 99 -5.74 -13.35 -4.33
C ILE A 99 -6.75 -12.24 -3.96
N GLY A 100 -8.01 -12.43 -4.33
CA GLY A 100 -9.09 -11.50 -4.02
C GLY A 100 -9.13 -10.23 -4.88
N ILE A 101 -8.15 -9.97 -5.76
CA ILE A 101 -8.16 -8.74 -6.59
C ILE A 101 -9.34 -8.74 -7.55
N ALA A 102 -9.57 -9.85 -8.26
CA ALA A 102 -10.65 -9.96 -9.24
C ALA A 102 -12.03 -9.76 -8.59
N GLU A 103 -12.20 -10.19 -7.35
CA GLU A 103 -13.45 -10.06 -6.58
C GLU A 103 -13.50 -8.78 -5.72
N ASN A 104 -12.51 -7.89 -5.84
CA ASN A 104 -12.36 -6.70 -5.01
C ASN A 104 -12.41 -6.98 -3.49
N LYS A 105 -11.78 -8.08 -3.07
CA LYS A 105 -11.67 -8.52 -1.68
C LYS A 105 -10.27 -8.24 -1.12
N PRO A 106 -10.18 -7.83 0.16
CA PRO A 106 -8.89 -7.71 0.84
C PRO A 106 -8.22 -9.08 0.97
N TYR A 107 -6.89 -9.07 0.92
CA TYR A 107 -6.09 -10.27 1.18
C TYR A 107 -5.44 -10.16 2.55
N PHE A 108 -5.73 -11.11 3.42
CA PHE A 108 -5.21 -11.19 4.78
C PHE A 108 -4.32 -12.42 4.94
N ILE A 109 -3.25 -12.25 5.71
CA ILE A 109 -2.37 -13.33 6.16
C ILE A 109 -2.28 -13.18 7.69
N ASN A 110 -2.28 -14.29 8.43
CA ASN A 110 -2.03 -14.21 9.86
C ASN A 110 -0.57 -13.80 10.10
N GLU A 111 -0.34 -12.88 11.04
CA GLU A 111 1.00 -12.34 11.29
C GLU A 111 1.98 -13.46 11.66
N GLU A 112 1.57 -14.47 12.44
CA GLU A 112 2.44 -15.55 12.87
C GLU A 112 2.93 -16.47 11.74
N VAL A 113 2.27 -16.43 10.58
CA VAL A 113 2.71 -17.17 9.40
C VAL A 113 3.96 -16.52 8.82
N VAL A 114 4.09 -15.19 8.92
CA VAL A 114 5.21 -14.43 8.38
C VAL A 114 6.36 -14.46 9.37
N GLY A 115 7.31 -15.38 9.16
CA GLY A 115 8.52 -15.46 9.99
C GLY A 115 9.33 -14.15 9.93
N ARG A 116 10.10 -13.86 10.99
CA ARG A 116 10.93 -12.65 11.13
C ARG A 116 11.84 -12.38 9.92
N SER A 117 12.37 -13.44 9.29
CA SER A 117 13.23 -13.32 8.12
C SER A 117 12.48 -13.27 6.79
N GLY A 118 11.16 -13.36 6.82
CA GLY A 118 10.30 -13.47 5.65
C GLY A 118 10.51 -14.79 4.88
N PHE A 119 9.86 -14.87 3.72
CA PHE A 119 10.00 -15.98 2.79
C PHE A 119 10.29 -15.47 1.39
N VAL A 120 11.10 -16.23 0.66
CA VAL A 120 11.26 -16.09 -0.78
C VAL A 120 10.47 -17.22 -1.43
N ILE A 121 9.44 -16.85 -2.18
CA ILE A 121 8.63 -17.79 -2.95
C ILE A 121 9.03 -17.64 -4.42
N THR A 122 9.36 -18.76 -5.06
CA THR A 122 9.74 -18.80 -6.48
C THR A 122 8.82 -19.77 -7.20
N SER A 123 8.10 -19.24 -8.20
CA SER A 123 7.27 -20.00 -9.12
C SER A 123 7.96 -20.12 -10.47
N SER A 124 8.01 -21.32 -11.03
CA SER A 124 8.62 -21.60 -12.33
C SER A 124 7.92 -22.76 -13.03
N PHE A 125 7.77 -22.67 -14.34
CA PHE A 125 7.28 -23.78 -15.15
C PHE A 125 8.32 -24.90 -15.17
N GLN A 126 7.88 -26.09 -14.79
CA GLN A 126 8.63 -27.33 -14.87
C GLN A 126 8.18 -28.09 -16.11
N HIS A 127 9.12 -28.77 -16.77
CA HIS A 127 8.88 -29.56 -17.95
C HIS A 127 9.58 -30.90 -17.77
N ALA A 128 8.83 -32.00 -17.93
CA ALA A 128 9.39 -33.34 -18.02
C ALA A 128 8.80 -34.11 -19.20
N ARG A 129 9.59 -35.07 -19.71
CA ARG A 129 9.16 -36.02 -20.73
C ARG A 129 9.03 -37.40 -20.09
N TRP A 130 7.93 -38.08 -20.38
CA TRP A 130 7.64 -39.41 -19.90
C TRP A 130 8.26 -40.48 -20.79
N TYR A 131 8.27 -41.74 -20.34
CA TYR A 131 8.98 -42.83 -21.04
C TYR A 131 8.43 -43.12 -22.44
N ASP A 132 7.17 -42.77 -22.70
CA ASP A 132 6.48 -42.90 -23.98
C ASP A 132 6.70 -41.68 -24.91
N GLY A 133 7.46 -40.68 -24.46
CA GLY A 133 7.69 -39.43 -25.18
C GLY A 133 6.67 -38.32 -24.88
N THR A 134 5.63 -38.58 -24.08
CA THR A 134 4.62 -37.58 -23.71
C THR A 134 5.26 -36.46 -22.89
N VAL A 135 4.94 -35.22 -23.24
CA VAL A 135 5.46 -34.02 -22.57
C VAL A 135 4.47 -33.55 -21.51
N PHE A 136 4.97 -33.33 -20.30
CA PHE A 136 4.24 -32.77 -19.18
C PHE A 136 4.86 -31.43 -18.77
N THR A 137 4.04 -30.39 -18.70
CA THR A 137 4.43 -29.07 -18.19
C THR A 137 3.52 -28.71 -17.03
N TRP A 138 4.09 -28.26 -15.92
CA TRP A 138 3.33 -27.83 -14.75
C TRP A 138 3.99 -26.61 -14.09
N MET A 139 3.22 -25.87 -13.28
CA MET A 139 3.79 -24.80 -12.46
C MET A 139 4.33 -25.39 -11.15
N GLY A 140 5.62 -25.23 -10.90
CA GLY A 140 6.26 -25.55 -9.62
C GLY A 140 6.40 -24.32 -8.75
N CYS A 141 6.04 -24.41 -7.47
CA CYS A 141 6.24 -23.35 -6.47
C CYS A 141 7.18 -23.86 -5.37
N SER A 142 8.24 -23.12 -5.08
CA SER A 142 9.18 -23.42 -4.00
C SER A 142 9.23 -22.26 -3.00
N VAL A 143 9.29 -22.60 -1.72
CA VAL A 143 9.37 -21.63 -0.62
C VAL A 143 10.70 -21.83 0.09
N LYS A 144 11.42 -20.74 0.34
CA LYS A 144 12.64 -20.73 1.14
C LYS A 144 12.51 -19.65 2.22
N GLY A 145 12.94 -19.95 3.44
CA GLY A 145 13.08 -18.93 4.48
C GLY A 145 14.10 -17.88 4.06
N GLY A 146 13.82 -16.60 4.34
CA GLY A 146 14.80 -15.54 4.13
C GLY A 146 15.99 -15.67 5.08
N ARG A 147 17.10 -15.00 4.73
CA ARG A 147 18.32 -14.94 5.55
C ARG A 147 18.38 -13.58 6.26
N GLY A 148 18.15 -13.57 7.57
CA GLY A 148 18.17 -12.35 8.39
C GLY A 148 16.91 -11.50 8.28
N GLU A 149 16.90 -10.35 8.95
CA GLU A 149 15.80 -9.38 8.84
C GLU A 149 15.82 -8.74 7.45
N GLY A 150 14.71 -8.83 6.73
CA GLY A 150 14.59 -8.25 5.40
C GLY A 150 14.57 -6.72 5.46
N ASN A 151 15.49 -6.07 4.76
CA ASN A 151 15.38 -4.64 4.48
C ASN A 151 14.41 -4.45 3.31
N SER A 152 13.27 -3.81 3.55
CA SER A 152 12.25 -3.56 2.52
C SER A 152 12.71 -2.54 1.47
N GLY A 153 13.80 -1.82 1.73
CA GLY A 153 14.31 -0.74 0.89
C GLY A 153 13.58 0.58 1.08
N LEU A 154 12.40 0.60 1.72
CA LEU A 154 11.65 1.81 2.01
C LEU A 154 12.25 2.53 3.23
N LYS A 155 12.51 3.82 3.08
CA LYS A 155 13.08 4.71 4.10
C LYS A 155 12.31 6.02 4.09
N PHE A 156 12.11 6.56 5.27
CA PHE A 156 11.54 7.88 5.51
C PHE A 156 12.56 8.77 6.20
N ASP A 157 12.34 10.08 6.15
CA ASP A 157 13.17 11.09 6.84
C ASP A 157 14.66 10.95 6.53
N VAL A 158 14.97 10.83 5.24
CA VAL A 158 16.33 10.57 4.74
C VAL A 158 17.06 11.90 4.56
N LEU A 159 18.22 12.03 5.18
CA LEU A 159 19.19 13.06 4.83
C LEU A 159 20.05 12.54 3.66
N ALA A 160 19.84 13.08 2.47
CA ALA A 160 20.59 12.73 1.26
C ALA A 160 21.55 13.85 0.88
N ASP A 161 22.60 13.55 0.12
CA ASP A 161 23.44 14.60 -0.46
C ASP A 161 22.63 15.43 -1.45
N LYS A 162 22.85 16.74 -1.43
CA LYS A 162 22.22 17.67 -2.36
C LYS A 162 22.99 17.58 -3.68
N GLU A 163 22.30 17.27 -4.78
CA GLU A 163 22.86 17.43 -6.13
C GLU A 163 23.24 18.90 -6.36
N SER A 164 24.37 19.13 -7.03
CA SER A 164 24.81 20.48 -7.38
C SER A 164 23.81 21.14 -8.31
N ASP A 165 23.46 22.40 -8.06
CA ASP A 165 22.48 23.19 -8.81
C ASP A 165 22.96 23.62 -10.23
N VAL A 166 23.73 22.76 -10.94
CA VAL A 166 24.31 23.06 -12.27
C VAL A 166 23.28 22.90 -13.38
#